data_AF-A0A9D0HEF5-F1
#
_entry.id   AF-A0A9D0HEF5-F1
#
_cell.length_a   1.000
_cell.length_b   1.000
_cell.length_c   1.000
_cell.angle_alpha   90.00
_cell.angle_beta   90.00
_cell.angle_gamma   90.00
#
_symmetry.space_group_name_H-M   'P 1'
#
loop_
_entity.id
_entity.type
_entity.pdbx_description
1 polymer ?
#
loop_
_entity_poly.entity_id
_entity_poly.type
_entity_poly.pdbx_seq_one_letter_code
_entity_poly.pdbx_strand_id
1 'polypeptide(L)' 'MKYIKNIAFVAVAASILGGCAYGGAAADGGKVVVLRNDSFLFGALRSAYVCQITDGGLTNCNENEAP' A
#
# COMPACT_ATOMS: atom_id res chain seq x y z
N MET A 1 -15.80 24.73 22.51
CA MET A 1 -16.35 23.78 21.50
C MET A 1 -15.75 23.96 20.09
N LYS A 2 -15.53 25.18 19.58
CA LYS A 2 -14.94 25.43 18.24
C LYS A 2 -13.58 24.72 18.02
N TYR A 3 -12.68 24.80 19.00
CA TYR A 3 -11.35 24.20 18.91
C TYR A 3 -11.36 22.67 18.90
N ILE A 4 -12.30 22.05 19.63
CA ILE A 4 -12.45 20.58 19.68
C ILE A 4 -12.89 20.06 18.31
N LYS A 5 -13.80 20.77 17.61
CA LYS A 5 -14.19 20.42 16.24
C LYS A 5 -13.02 20.51 15.26
N ASN A 6 -12.18 21.54 15.37
CA ASN A 6 -11.01 21.70 14.51
C ASN A 6 -9.96 20.60 14.75
N ILE A 7 -9.72 20.24 16.01
CA ILE A 7 -8.79 19.16 16.37
C ILE A 7 -9.31 17.81 15.84
N ALA A 8 -10.59 17.53 16.01
CA ALA A 8 -11.21 16.32 15.49
C ALA A 8 -11.12 16.23 13.96
N PHE A 9 -11.33 17.35 13.26
CA PHE A 9 -11.19 17.41 11.80
C PHE A 9 -9.76 17.14 11.33
N VAL A 10 -8.77 17.75 11.97
CA VAL A 10 -7.35 17.53 11.64
C VAL A 10 -6.92 16.09 11.92
N ALA A 11 -7.37 15.50 13.02
CA ALA A 11 -7.06 14.11 13.37
C ALA A 11 -7.62 13.10 12.35
N VAL A 12 -8.85 13.34 11.85
CA VAL A 12 -9.46 12.51 10.80
C VAL A 12 -8.76 12.69 9.46
N ALA A 13 -8.37 13.92 9.10
CA ALA A 13 -7.62 14.14 7.86
C ALA A 13 -6.24 13.47 7.88
N ALA A 14 -5.55 13.48 9.01
CA ALA A 14 -4.24 12.85 9.17
C ALA A 14 -4.30 11.31 9.08
N SER A 15 -5.37 10.68 9.58
CA SER A 15 -5.50 9.22 9.53
C SER A 15 -5.75 8.68 8.11
N ILE A 16 -6.38 9.47 7.24
CA ILE A 16 -6.62 9.09 5.83
C ILE A 16 -5.31 9.14 5.02
N LEU A 17 -4.42 10.08 5.33
CA LEU A 17 -3.15 10.25 4.62
C LEU A 17 -2.07 9.23 5.07
N GLY A 18 -2.13 8.73 6.31
CA GLY A 18 -1.13 7.84 6.88
C GLY A 18 -1.36 6.33 6.70
N GLY A 19 -2.47 5.91 6.10
CA GLY A 19 -2.81 4.49 5.97
C GLY A 19 -2.18 3.83 4.74
N CYS A 20 -1.18 2.97 4.90
CA CYS A 20 -0.73 2.08 3.82
C CYS A 20 -1.85 1.09 3.48
N ALA A 21 -2.67 1.40 2.47
CA ALA A 21 -3.64 0.45 1.95
C ALA A 21 -2.87 -0.61 1.14
N TYR A 22 -2.59 -1.76 1.74
CA TYR A 22 -2.02 -2.89 1.02
C TYR A 22 -3.09 -3.43 0.06
N GLY A 23 -2.86 -3.31 -1.24
CA GLY A 23 -3.81 -3.56 -2.32
C GLY A 23 -4.05 -5.04 -2.65
N GLY A 24 -3.54 -5.96 -1.84
CA GLY A 24 -3.62 -7.41 -2.05
C GLY A 24 -2.30 -8.01 -2.54
N ALA A 25 -2.14 -9.32 -2.32
CA ALA A 25 -1.01 -10.10 -2.81
C ALA A 25 -1.49 -11.43 -3.39
N ALA A 26 -0.87 -11.88 -4.48
CA ALA A 26 -1.15 -13.16 -5.12
C ALA A 26 0.17 -13.87 -5.44
N ALA A 27 0.28 -15.14 -5.09
CA ALA A 27 1.50 -15.93 -5.28
C ALA A 27 1.29 -17.02 -6.35
N ASP A 28 2.30 -17.21 -7.19
CA ASP A 28 2.39 -18.30 -8.16
C ASP A 28 3.85 -18.68 -8.41
N GLY A 29 4.13 -19.98 -8.51
CA GLY A 29 5.43 -20.49 -8.99
C GLY A 29 6.70 -19.94 -8.31
N GLY A 30 6.65 -19.56 -7.02
CA GLY A 30 7.80 -18.99 -6.29
C GLY A 30 7.96 -17.48 -6.39
N LYS A 31 7.02 -16.80 -7.06
CA LYS A 31 6.92 -15.34 -7.08
C LYS A 31 5.61 -14.89 -6.42
N VAL A 32 5.58 -13.64 -6.02
CA VAL A 32 4.36 -12.97 -5.53
C VAL A 32 4.20 -11.63 -6.21
N VAL A 33 2.98 -11.33 -6.63
CA VAL A 33 2.57 -10.00 -7.08
C VAL A 33 1.98 -9.28 -5.87
N VAL A 34 2.57 -8.15 -5.49
CA VAL A 34 2.08 -7.27 -4.41
C VAL A 34 1.54 -6.01 -5.04
N LEU A 35 0.27 -5.72 -4.80
CA LEU A 35 -0.34 -4.46 -5.17
C LEU A 35 -0.17 -3.47 -4.02
N ARG A 36 0.56 -2.39 -4.27
CA ARG A 36 0.69 -1.29 -3.30
C ARG A 36 -0.22 -0.15 -3.73
N ASN A 37 -1.08 0.27 -2.82
CA ASN A 37 -1.93 1.44 -3.01
C ASN A 37 -1.27 2.61 -2.30
N ASP A 38 -0.95 3.67 -3.04
CA ASP A 38 -0.55 4.92 -2.40
C ASP A 38 -1.81 5.61 -1.84
N SER A 39 -1.78 5.95 -0.55
CA SER A 39 -2.90 6.56 0.18
C SER A 39 -3.25 7.96 -0.33
N PHE A 40 -2.31 8.62 -1.01
CA PHE A 40 -2.43 10.02 -1.39
C PHE A 40 -3.48 10.28 -2.50
N LEU A 41 -3.93 9.23 -3.22
CA LEU A 41 -4.81 9.38 -4.38
C LEU A 41 -5.96 8.35 -4.45
N PHE A 42 -6.48 7.92 -3.30
CA PHE A 42 -7.58 6.93 -3.23
C PHE A 42 -7.31 5.63 -4.00
N GLY A 43 -6.04 5.28 -4.20
CA GLY A 43 -5.65 4.13 -5.02
C GLY A 43 -5.69 4.34 -6.53
N ALA A 44 -5.65 5.59 -7.01
CA ALA A 44 -5.43 5.88 -8.43
C ALA A 44 -3.98 5.56 -8.86
N LEU A 45 -3.00 5.65 -7.94
CA LEU A 45 -1.64 5.14 -8.12
C LEU A 45 -1.55 3.76 -7.47
N ARG A 46 -1.85 2.73 -8.26
CA ARG A 46 -1.56 1.33 -7.92
C ARG A 46 -0.28 0.92 -8.61
N SER A 47 0.72 0.52 -7.83
CA SER A 47 1.92 -0.13 -8.35
C SER A 47 1.82 -1.63 -8.10
N ALA A 48 2.09 -2.42 -9.13
CA ALA A 48 2.25 -3.86 -9.02
C ALA A 48 3.75 -4.19 -8.94
N TYR A 49 4.14 -4.83 -7.85
CA TYR A 49 5.49 -5.34 -7.66
C TYR A 49 5.49 -6.85 -7.83
N VAL A 50 6.38 -7.37 -8.65
CA VAL A 50 6.67 -8.80 -8.69
C VAL A 50 7.91 -9.04 -7.85
N CYS A 51 7.77 -9.87 -6.82
CA CYS A 51 8.84 -10.22 -5.89
C CYS A 51 9.10 -11.73 -5.94
N GLN A 52 10.33 -12.13 -5.61
CA GLN A 52 10.69 -13.53 -5.36
C GLN A 52 10.38 -13.90 -3.91
N ILE A 53 9.82 -15.09 -3.71
CA ILE A 53 9.55 -15.65 -2.39
C ILE A 53 10.82 -16.35 -1.90
N THR A 54 11.25 -16.01 -0.69
CA THR A 54 12.37 -16.64 0.02
C THR A 54 11.94 -16.99 1.44
N ASP A 55 12.71 -17.83 2.14
CA ASP A 55 12.44 -18.18 3.54
C ASP A 55 12.50 -16.95 4.48
N GLY A 56 13.21 -15.89 4.07
CA GLY A 56 13.28 -14.61 4.79
C GLY A 56 12.18 -13.61 4.41
N GLY A 57 11.27 -13.96 3.49
CA GLY A 57 10.24 -13.07 2.96
C GLY A 57 10.45 -12.70 1.48
N LEU A 58 9.97 -11.52 1.10
CA LEU A 58 9.95 -11.08 -0.30
C LEU A 58 11.23 -10.34 -0.66
N THR A 59 11.87 -10.73 -1.76
CA THR A 59 13.10 -10.10 -2.27
C THR A 59 12.97 -9.78 -3.75
N ASN A 60 13.89 -8.98 -4.29
CA ASN A 60 13.94 -8.63 -5.73
C ASN A 60 12.59 -8.12 -6.29
N CYS A 61 11.96 -7.19 -5.58
CA CYS A 61 10.67 -6.62 -5.97
C CYS A 61 10.83 -5.55 -7.07
N ASN A 62 10.33 -5.82 -8.27
CA ASN A 62 10.38 -4.87 -9.39
C ASN A 62 8.98 -4.42 -9.82
N GLU A 63 8.88 -3.15 -10.23
CA GLU A 63 7.65 -2.60 -10.82
C GLU A 63 7.55 -2.95 -12.31
N ASN A 64 6.34 -3.30 -12.76
CA ASN A 64 6.01 -3.59 -14.17
C ASN A 64 6.72 -4.81 -14.78
N GLU A 65 7.18 -5.76 -13.95
CA GLU A 65 7.68 -7.04 -14.41
C GLU A 65 6.51 -8.02 -14.64
N ALA A 66 6.63 -8.94 -15.61
CA ALA A 66 5.65 -10.01 -15.77
C ALA A 66 5.80 -11.02 -14.60
N PRO A 67 4.68 -11.51 -14.01
CA PRO A 67 4.72 -12.55 -12.99
C PRO A 67 5.43 -13.80 -13.52
#